data_AF-A0AA85FQJ0-F1
#
_entry.id   AF-A0AA85FQJ0-F1
#
_cell.length_a   1.000
_cell.length_b   1.000
_cell.length_c   1.000
_cell.angle_alpha   90.00
_cell.angle_beta   90.00
_cell.angle_gamma   90.00
#
_symmetry.space_group_name_H-M   'P 1'
#
loop_
_entity.id
_entity.type
_entity.pdbx_description
1 polymer ?
#
loop_
_entity_poly.entity_id
_entity_poly.type
_entity_poly.pdbx_seq_one_letter_code
_entity_poly.pdbx_strand_id
1 'polypeptide(L)'
;MNYCTNKIRHIIENIKLYNARVNFSKCPPHFTICVDRCTIPYVQNTMQSIKRSTLLTGLPVSKNPHIILTSLYRRILKVLALMPEESSYRRHTNEIVQSRLNAVQKISDIPTLESTIDCGQIEEVIVQAQREYDLARNMLKWKPWEQLIEEAPRDQWKWPL
;
A
#
# COMPACT_ATOMS: atom_id res chain seq x y z
N MET A 1 -27.34 -41.23 -21.24
CA MET A 1 -26.28 -40.53 -22.00
C MET A 1 -26.53 -39.02 -22.21
N ASN A 2 -27.40 -38.33 -21.44
CA ASN A 2 -27.77 -36.92 -21.71
C ASN A 2 -27.59 -35.94 -20.52
N TYR A 3 -26.89 -36.35 -19.45
CA TYR A 3 -26.63 -35.45 -18.31
C TYR A 3 -25.31 -34.65 -18.44
N CYS A 4 -24.33 -35.12 -19.23
CA CYS A 4 -23.08 -34.38 -19.46
C CYS A 4 -23.20 -33.30 -20.56
N THR A 5 -24.06 -33.49 -21.57
CA THR A 5 -24.26 -32.51 -22.66
C THR A 5 -25.01 -31.26 -22.20
N ASN A 6 -25.96 -31.38 -21.27
CA ASN A 6 -26.72 -30.23 -20.75
C ASN A 6 -25.89 -29.32 -19.81
N LYS A 7 -24.95 -29.88 -19.05
CA LYS A 7 -24.07 -29.10 -18.16
C LYS A 7 -23.03 -28.28 -18.95
N ILE A 8 -22.55 -28.82 -20.08
CA ILE A 8 -21.65 -28.10 -21.00
C ILE A 8 -22.40 -26.98 -21.73
N ARG A 9 -23.64 -27.20 -22.17
CA ARG A 9 -24.48 -26.16 -22.81
C ARG A 9 -24.69 -24.94 -21.90
N HIS A 10 -24.92 -25.17 -20.60
CA HIS A 10 -25.13 -24.08 -19.64
C HIS A 10 -23.84 -23.27 -19.32
N ILE A 11 -22.66 -23.91 -19.39
CA ILE A 11 -21.37 -23.23 -19.25
C ILE A 11 -21.07 -22.38 -20.50
N ILE A 12 -21.36 -22.89 -21.71
CA ILE A 12 -21.15 -22.16 -22.97
C ILE A 12 -22.08 -20.94 -23.08
N GLU A 13 -23.33 -21.02 -22.64
CA GLU A 13 -24.24 -19.86 -22.62
C GLU A 13 -23.83 -18.79 -21.60
N ASN A 14 -23.30 -19.18 -20.44
CA ASN A 14 -22.80 -18.21 -19.45
C ASN A 14 -21.52 -17.47 -19.92
N ILE A 15 -20.66 -18.12 -20.70
CA ILE A 15 -19.46 -17.47 -21.29
C ILE A 15 -19.85 -16.45 -22.37
N LYS A 16 -20.93 -16.68 -23.12
CA LYS A 16 -21.44 -15.73 -24.12
C LYS A 16 -22.05 -14.47 -23.51
N LEU A 17 -22.67 -14.56 -22.33
CA LEU A 17 -23.26 -13.41 -21.64
C LEU A 17 -22.21 -12.54 -20.92
N TYR A 18 -21.10 -13.12 -20.48
CA TYR A 18 -20.05 -12.37 -19.77
C TYR A 18 -19.17 -11.51 -20.72
N ASN A 19 -18.97 -11.96 -21.97
CA ASN A 19 -18.14 -11.26 -22.96
C ASN A 19 -18.87 -10.18 -23.78
N ALA A 20 -20.17 -9.95 -23.54
CA ALA A 20 -20.94 -8.87 -24.19
C ALA A 20 -20.93 -7.55 -23.39
N ARG A 21 -20.30 -7.49 -22.21
CA ARG A 21 -20.34 -6.32 -21.30
C ARG A 21 -19.08 -5.47 -21.31
N VAL A 22 -18.08 -5.80 -22.14
CA VAL A 22 -16.84 -5.03 -22.28
C VAL A 22 -16.61 -4.72 -23.76
N ASN A 23 -17.32 -3.72 -24.27
CA ASN A 23 -16.92 -3.04 -25.50
C ASN A 23 -17.02 -1.52 -25.31
N PHE A 24 -15.82 -0.96 -25.14
CA PHE A 24 -15.39 0.41 -25.38
C PHE A 24 -16.44 1.35 -25.98
N SER A 25 -16.87 2.33 -25.17
CA SER A 25 -17.47 3.57 -25.66
C SER A 25 -16.48 4.30 -26.59
N LYS A 26 -16.65 4.14 -27.88
CA LYS A 26 -16.18 5.12 -28.88
C LYS A 26 -17.12 6.32 -28.78
N CYS A 27 -16.62 7.50 -28.43
CA CYS A 27 -17.37 8.75 -28.54
C CYS A 27 -17.17 9.35 -29.94
N PRO A 28 -18.24 9.62 -30.71
CA PRO A 28 -18.19 10.53 -31.85
C PRO A 28 -18.80 11.91 -31.49
N PRO A 29 -18.39 12.98 -32.19
CA PRO A 29 -18.78 14.35 -31.87
C PRO A 29 -20.12 14.73 -32.50
N HIS A 30 -20.74 15.75 -31.92
CA HIS A 30 -21.71 16.70 -32.49
C HIS A 30 -23.10 16.73 -31.81
N PHE A 31 -23.24 17.72 -30.90
CA PHE A 31 -24.44 18.52 -30.59
C PHE A 31 -25.79 17.80 -30.34
N THR A 32 -26.31 17.84 -29.10
CA THR A 32 -27.31 18.82 -28.58
C THR A 32 -27.82 18.42 -27.17
N ILE A 33 -27.68 19.35 -26.22
CA ILE A 33 -28.26 19.62 -24.86
C ILE A 33 -29.56 18.83 -24.49
N CYS A 34 -29.81 18.27 -23.29
CA CYS A 34 -30.00 18.91 -21.96
C CYS A 34 -30.07 17.89 -20.80
N VAL A 35 -29.46 18.28 -19.66
CA VAL A 35 -29.63 17.90 -18.22
C VAL A 35 -30.42 16.61 -17.86
N ASP A 36 -29.88 15.64 -17.12
CA ASP A 36 -29.72 15.76 -15.67
C ASP A 36 -28.79 14.68 -15.07
N ARG A 37 -28.12 15.09 -13.98
CA ARG A 37 -27.43 14.27 -12.97
C ARG A 37 -26.02 13.76 -13.32
N CYS A 38 -25.13 14.73 -13.57
CA CYS A 38 -23.74 14.60 -13.15
C CYS A 38 -23.69 14.46 -11.62
N THR A 39 -23.71 13.24 -11.10
CA THR A 39 -23.17 12.98 -9.77
C THR A 39 -21.65 13.00 -9.91
N ILE A 40 -21.06 14.19 -10.01
CA ILE A 40 -19.66 14.35 -9.61
C ILE A 40 -19.64 13.89 -8.16
N PRO A 41 -18.94 12.79 -7.80
CA PRO A 41 -18.77 12.48 -6.40
C PRO A 41 -18.09 13.70 -5.81
N TYR A 42 -18.85 14.42 -4.98
CA TYR A 42 -18.39 15.57 -4.23
C TYR A 42 -17.06 15.17 -3.60
N VAL A 43 -15.97 15.69 -4.17
CA VAL A 43 -14.65 15.59 -3.55
C VAL A 43 -14.84 16.40 -2.29
N GLN A 44 -15.01 15.70 -1.16
CA GLN A 44 -15.06 16.33 0.15
C GLN A 44 -13.71 17.03 0.33
N ASN A 45 -13.68 18.30 -0.06
CA ASN A 45 -12.59 19.19 0.22
C ASN A 45 -12.73 19.49 1.72
N THR A 46 -12.25 18.56 2.54
CA THR A 46 -12.08 18.79 3.96
C THR A 46 -11.09 19.94 4.06
N MET A 47 -11.49 21.04 4.70
CA MET A 47 -10.58 22.15 4.96
C MET A 47 -9.52 21.68 5.96
N GLN A 48 -8.52 20.94 5.49
CA GLN A 48 -7.33 20.62 6.26
C GLN A 48 -6.55 21.92 6.43
N SER A 49 -6.22 22.24 7.68
CA SER A 49 -5.28 23.31 8.00
C SER A 49 -3.97 23.03 7.25
N ILE A 50 -3.66 23.86 6.26
CA ILE A 50 -2.43 23.72 5.47
C ILE A 50 -1.27 24.15 6.37
N LYS A 51 -0.39 23.19 6.70
CA LYS A 51 0.87 23.49 7.40
C LYS A 51 1.70 24.46 6.54
N ARG A 52 2.14 25.58 7.13
CA ARG A 52 2.98 26.56 6.42
C ARG A 52 4.41 26.02 6.18
N SER A 53 4.97 25.35 7.17
CA SER A 53 6.28 24.70 7.11
C SER A 53 6.37 23.61 8.18
N THR A 54 7.30 22.67 8.02
CA THR A 54 7.61 21.58 8.99
C THR A 54 8.59 22.02 10.08
N LEU A 55 9.19 23.21 9.97
CA LEU A 55 10.28 23.70 10.83
C LEU A 55 11.55 22.81 10.83
N LEU A 56 11.66 21.87 9.88
CA LEU A 56 12.83 21.04 9.66
C LEU A 56 13.47 21.40 8.32
N THR A 57 14.80 21.55 8.30
CA THR A 57 15.53 21.88 7.07
C THR A 57 15.52 20.70 6.10
N GLY A 58 15.29 20.98 4.81
CA GLY A 58 15.28 19.96 3.77
C GLY A 58 14.06 19.02 3.75
N LEU A 59 13.05 19.23 4.62
CA LEU A 59 11.81 18.45 4.64
C LEU A 59 10.61 19.30 4.19
N PRO A 60 10.19 19.21 2.91
CA PRO A 60 9.06 19.98 2.41
C PRO A 60 7.72 19.45 2.93
N VAL A 61 6.75 20.35 3.16
CA VAL A 61 5.38 19.99 3.55
C VAL A 61 4.71 19.17 2.46
N SER A 62 4.07 18.07 2.85
CA SER A 62 3.34 17.21 1.92
C SER A 62 1.92 17.72 1.70
N LYS A 63 1.47 17.80 0.44
CA LYS A 63 0.11 18.26 0.10
C LYS A 63 -0.97 17.23 0.43
N ASN A 64 -0.69 15.95 0.20
CA ASN A 64 -1.67 14.86 0.33
C ASN A 64 -1.02 13.62 1.00
N PRO A 65 -0.76 13.66 2.32
CA PRO A 65 -0.01 12.61 3.00
C PRO A 65 -0.72 11.24 2.99
N HIS A 66 -2.06 11.20 3.14
CA HIS A 66 -2.80 9.93 3.19
C HIS A 66 -2.67 9.09 1.91
N ILE A 67 -2.74 9.73 0.74
CA ILE A 67 -2.64 9.05 -0.56
C ILE A 67 -1.24 8.46 -0.72
N ILE A 68 -0.22 9.27 -0.42
CA ILE A 68 1.19 8.87 -0.53
C ILE A 68 1.47 7.69 0.41
N LEU A 69 1.13 7.80 1.71
CA LEU A 69 1.35 6.75 2.69
C LEU A 69 0.61 5.45 2.33
N THR A 70 -0.65 5.55 1.93
CA THR A 70 -1.43 4.38 1.51
C THR A 70 -0.76 3.66 0.34
N SER A 71 -0.23 4.41 -0.63
CA SER A 71 0.47 3.84 -1.78
C SER A 71 1.78 3.16 -1.36
N LEU A 72 2.56 3.78 -0.46
CA LEU A 72 3.85 3.26 0.01
C LEU A 72 3.64 1.98 0.83
N TYR A 73 2.75 1.99 1.81
CA TYR A 73 2.47 0.80 2.63
C TYR A 73 1.96 -0.37 1.79
N ARG A 74 1.08 -0.13 0.82
CA ARG A 74 0.63 -1.20 -0.11
C ARG A 74 1.79 -1.75 -0.94
N ARG A 75 2.74 -0.92 -1.36
CA ARG A 75 3.94 -1.37 -2.07
C ARG A 75 4.85 -2.20 -1.17
N ILE A 76 5.03 -1.80 0.09
CA ILE A 76 5.81 -2.56 1.08
C ILE A 76 5.18 -3.95 1.27
N LEU A 77 3.86 -4.03 1.53
CA LEU A 77 3.17 -5.32 1.70
C LEU A 77 3.36 -6.27 0.50
N LYS A 78 3.37 -5.74 -0.73
CA LYS A 78 3.66 -6.53 -1.94
C LYS A 78 5.08 -7.08 -1.96
N VAL A 79 6.07 -6.29 -1.53
CA VAL A 79 7.47 -6.75 -1.44
C VAL A 79 7.63 -7.78 -0.33
N LEU A 80 7.00 -7.55 0.83
CA LEU A 80 7.02 -8.49 1.96
C LEU A 80 6.43 -9.86 1.59
N ALA A 81 5.41 -9.90 0.74
CA ALA A 81 4.80 -11.15 0.27
C ALA A 81 5.76 -12.05 -0.53
N LEU A 82 6.87 -11.52 -1.04
CA LEU A 82 7.88 -12.29 -1.78
C LEU A 82 8.87 -13.03 -0.86
N MET A 83 8.96 -12.65 0.41
CA MET A 83 9.83 -13.27 1.42
C MET A 83 9.13 -14.44 2.12
N PRO A 84 9.82 -15.40 2.75
CA PRO A 84 9.16 -16.47 3.51
C PRO A 84 8.46 -15.94 4.78
N GLU A 85 7.35 -16.59 5.19
CA GLU A 85 6.55 -16.20 6.38
C GLU A 85 7.27 -16.41 7.70
N GLU A 86 8.21 -17.35 7.74
CA GLU A 86 9.00 -17.64 8.93
C GLU A 86 10.07 -16.58 9.21
N SER A 87 10.36 -15.70 8.25
CA SER A 87 11.29 -14.61 8.45
C SER A 87 10.80 -13.68 9.56
N SER A 88 11.57 -13.56 10.64
CA SER A 88 11.29 -12.62 11.73
C SER A 88 11.11 -11.19 11.20
N TYR A 89 11.93 -10.76 10.24
CA TYR A 89 11.79 -9.45 9.62
C TYR A 89 10.41 -9.28 8.97
N ARG A 90 9.98 -10.24 8.13
CA ARG A 90 8.66 -10.18 7.47
C ARG A 90 7.53 -10.09 8.51
N ARG A 91 7.57 -10.90 9.57
CA ARG A 91 6.52 -10.96 10.60
C ARG A 91 6.30 -9.61 11.27
N HIS A 92 7.36 -9.01 11.83
CA HIS A 92 7.27 -7.75 12.56
C HIS A 92 6.97 -6.56 11.64
N THR A 93 7.64 -6.47 10.49
CA THR A 93 7.40 -5.36 9.56
C THR A 93 5.98 -5.39 9.00
N ASN A 94 5.43 -6.58 8.72
CA ASN A 94 4.04 -6.71 8.26
C ASN A 94 3.05 -6.22 9.33
N GLU A 95 3.23 -6.63 10.58
CA GLU A 95 2.39 -6.17 11.70
C GLU A 95 2.41 -4.64 11.85
N ILE A 96 3.61 -4.04 11.86
CA ILE A 96 3.80 -2.60 11.98
C ILE A 96 3.13 -1.87 10.80
N VAL A 97 3.39 -2.31 9.57
CA VAL A 97 2.84 -1.70 8.36
C VAL A 97 1.32 -1.82 8.31
N GLN A 98 0.76 -2.98 8.69
CA GLN A 98 -0.68 -3.18 8.72
C GLN A 98 -1.36 -2.30 9.77
N SER A 99 -0.78 -2.20 10.97
CA SER A 99 -1.26 -1.31 12.04
C SER A 99 -1.28 0.16 11.57
N ARG A 100 -0.17 0.63 10.99
CA ARG A 100 -0.06 2.00 10.45
C ARG A 100 -1.01 2.25 9.29
N LEU A 101 -1.16 1.30 8.37
CA LEU A 101 -2.09 1.41 7.25
C LEU A 101 -3.54 1.50 7.75
N ASN A 102 -3.90 0.74 8.78
CA ASN A 102 -5.22 0.81 9.40
C ASN A 102 -5.44 2.19 10.06
N ALA A 103 -4.43 2.76 10.74
CA ALA A 103 -4.53 4.10 11.32
C ALA A 103 -4.76 5.17 10.23
N VAL A 104 -3.99 5.13 9.12
CA VAL A 104 -4.11 6.05 7.98
C VAL A 104 -5.48 5.99 7.29
N GLN A 105 -6.14 4.82 7.31
CA GLN A 105 -7.48 4.64 6.75
C GLN A 105 -8.61 5.10 7.68
N LYS A 106 -8.44 4.91 9.00
CA LYS A 106 -9.46 5.26 10.00
C LYS A 106 -9.50 6.75 10.29
N ILE A 107 -8.34 7.39 10.36
CA ILE A 107 -8.21 8.79 10.77
C ILE A 107 -8.01 9.65 9.53
N SER A 108 -8.86 10.65 9.33
CA SER A 108 -8.77 11.62 8.23
C SER A 108 -8.05 12.91 8.60
N ASP A 109 -7.91 13.18 9.89
CA ASP A 109 -7.29 14.37 10.45
C ASP A 109 -5.79 14.14 10.72
N ILE A 110 -4.95 15.10 10.32
CA ILE A 110 -3.49 14.95 10.35
C ILE A 110 -2.93 14.96 11.78
N PRO A 111 -3.23 15.93 12.66
CA PRO A 111 -2.65 15.97 14.01
C PRO A 111 -3.08 14.77 14.87
N THR A 112 -4.32 14.30 14.74
CA THR A 112 -4.76 13.07 15.44
C THR A 112 -4.05 11.82 14.91
N LEU A 113 -3.80 11.75 13.60
CA LEU A 113 -3.01 10.68 12.99
C LEU A 113 -1.55 10.68 13.49
N GLU A 114 -0.93 11.84 13.59
CA GLU A 114 0.44 12.01 14.12
C GLU A 114 0.53 11.52 15.56
N SER A 115 -0.42 11.92 16.42
CA SER A 115 -0.47 11.45 17.81
C SER A 115 -0.74 9.95 17.94
N THR A 116 -1.46 9.34 16.99
CA THR A 116 -1.76 7.90 17.02
C THR A 116 -0.54 7.07 16.62
N ILE A 117 0.26 7.55 15.66
CA ILE A 117 1.47 6.85 15.19
C ILE A 117 2.66 7.12 16.11
N ASP A 118 2.73 8.30 16.72
CA ASP A 118 3.76 8.74 17.66
C ASP A 118 5.20 8.52 17.14
N CYS A 119 5.44 8.90 15.88
CA CYS A 119 6.74 8.75 15.20
C CYS A 119 7.22 10.06 14.54
N GLY A 120 6.89 11.21 15.14
CA GLY A 120 7.22 12.54 14.61
C GLY A 120 6.15 13.11 13.68
N GLN A 121 6.55 14.03 12.79
CA GLN A 121 5.63 14.65 11.82
C GLN A 121 5.28 13.69 10.68
N ILE A 122 4.12 13.90 10.04
CA ILE A 122 3.64 13.04 8.96
C ILE A 122 4.61 12.97 7.77
N GLU A 123 5.33 14.05 7.48
CA GLU A 123 6.37 14.10 6.45
C GLU A 123 7.56 13.18 6.76
N GLU A 124 7.97 13.09 8.03
CA GLU A 124 9.04 12.18 8.45
C GLU A 124 8.60 10.72 8.32
N VAL A 125 7.34 10.43 8.65
CA VAL A 125 6.75 9.10 8.47
C VAL A 125 6.73 8.69 6.99
N ILE A 126 6.47 9.61 6.08
CA ILE A 126 6.56 9.35 4.63
C ILE A 126 7.99 8.95 4.23
N VAL A 127 8.99 9.69 4.72
CA VAL A 127 10.41 9.39 4.46
C VAL A 127 10.81 8.04 5.07
N GLN A 128 10.36 7.74 6.28
CA GLN A 128 10.57 6.43 6.92
C GLN A 128 9.96 5.30 6.10
N ALA A 129 8.71 5.45 5.63
CA ALA A 129 8.05 4.45 4.79
C ALA A 129 8.78 4.23 3.45
N GLN A 130 9.31 5.30 2.85
CA GLN A 130 10.12 5.17 1.63
C GLN A 130 11.43 4.42 1.89
N ARG A 131 12.14 4.75 2.99
CA ARG A 131 13.36 4.03 3.40
C ARG A 131 13.08 2.56 3.69
N GLU A 132 11.97 2.26 4.36
CA GLU A 132 11.54 0.90 4.64
C GLU A 132 11.24 0.12 3.36
N TYR A 133 10.60 0.76 2.38
CA TYR A 133 10.38 0.15 1.07
C TYR A 133 11.69 -0.20 0.36
N ASP A 134 12.66 0.71 0.37
CA ASP A 134 13.97 0.47 -0.25
C ASP A 134 14.77 -0.59 0.52
N LEU A 135 14.70 -0.58 1.86
CA LEU A 135 15.26 -1.63 2.72
C LEU A 135 14.66 -2.99 2.38
N ALA A 136 13.33 -3.11 2.31
CA ALA A 136 12.66 -4.37 1.99
C ALA A 136 13.10 -4.93 0.62
N ARG A 137 13.35 -4.07 -0.38
CA ARG A 137 13.92 -4.49 -1.67
C ARG A 137 15.35 -5.00 -1.55
N ASN A 138 16.15 -4.41 -0.66
CA ASN A 138 17.51 -4.86 -0.41
C ASN A 138 17.54 -6.16 0.40
N MET A 139 16.61 -6.35 1.35
CA MET A 139 16.45 -7.59 2.11
C MET A 139 16.21 -8.79 1.21
N LEU A 140 15.47 -8.62 0.11
CA LEU A 140 15.31 -9.68 -0.91
C LEU A 140 16.63 -10.13 -1.54
N LYS A 141 17.61 -9.23 -1.64
CA LYS A 141 18.94 -9.54 -2.18
C LYS A 141 19.83 -10.18 -1.12
N TRP A 142 19.77 -9.67 0.12
CA TRP A 142 20.66 -10.10 1.21
C TRP A 142 20.21 -11.39 1.89
N LYS A 143 18.91 -11.70 1.89
CA LYS A 143 18.30 -12.89 2.51
C LYS A 143 18.81 -13.19 3.94
N PRO A 144 18.71 -12.23 4.88
CA PRO A 144 19.27 -12.37 6.23
C PRO A 144 18.57 -13.43 7.10
N TRP A 145 17.48 -14.03 6.64
CA TRP A 145 16.79 -15.12 7.35
C TRP A 145 17.43 -16.50 7.12
N GLU A 146 18.45 -16.57 6.26
CA GLU A 146 19.27 -17.77 6.12
C GLU A 146 20.16 -17.97 7.36
N GLN A 147 20.70 -19.17 7.53
CA GLN A 147 21.59 -19.47 8.65
C GLN A 147 22.89 -18.65 8.54
N LEU A 148 23.56 -18.48 9.69
CA LEU A 148 24.86 -17.81 9.71
C LEU A 148 25.83 -18.53 8.78
N ILE A 149 26.57 -17.74 7.99
CA ILE A 149 27.56 -18.27 7.05
C ILE A 149 28.74 -18.87 7.83
N GLU A 150 29.14 -18.21 8.91
CA GLU A 150 30.25 -18.64 9.79
C GLU A 150 29.86 -18.46 11.25
N GLU A 151 30.22 -19.43 12.09
CA GLU A 151 30.12 -19.31 13.54
C GLU A 151 31.27 -18.45 14.08
N ALA A 152 31.02 -17.76 15.20
CA ALA A 152 32.06 -16.98 15.85
C ALA A 152 33.18 -17.90 16.40
N PRO A 153 34.46 -17.55 16.23
CA PRO A 153 35.57 -18.13 16.98
C PRO A 153 35.35 -18.04 18.48
N ARG A 154 35.85 -19.04 19.22
CA ARG A 154 35.56 -19.24 20.66
C ARG A 154 35.82 -18.02 21.54
N ASP A 155 36.86 -17.23 21.26
CA ASP A 155 37.26 -16.09 22.08
C ASP A 155 36.89 -14.72 21.50
N GLN A 156 36.17 -14.65 20.36
CA GLN A 156 35.89 -13.37 19.68
C GLN A 156 35.03 -12.42 20.51
N TRP A 157 34.05 -12.95 21.26
CA TRP A 157 33.08 -12.15 22.03
C TRP A 157 33.21 -12.31 23.55
N LYS A 158 34.35 -12.82 24.03
CA LYS A 158 34.62 -12.95 25.47
C LYS A 158 35.05 -11.59 26.03
N TRP A 159 34.27 -11.05 26.96
CA TRP A 159 34.58 -9.83 27.68
C TRP A 159 34.21 -9.94 29.16
N PRO A 160 35.09 -9.58 30.11
CA PRO A 160 36.52 -9.24 29.97
C PRO A 160 37.41 -10.47 29.69
N LEU A 161 38.69 -10.24 29.42
CA LEU A 161 39.69 -11.27 29.05
C LEU A 161 40.00 -12.24 30.19
#